data_AF-A0A1W9L718-F1
#
_entry.id   AF-A0A1W9L718-F1
#
_cell.length_a   1.000
_cell.length_b   1.000
_cell.length_c   1.000
_cell.angle_alpha   90.00
_cell.angle_beta   90.00
_cell.angle_gamma   90.00
#
_symmetry.space_group_name_H-M   'P 1'
#
loop_
_entity.id
_entity.type
_entity.pdbx_description
1 polymer ?
#
loop_
_entity_poly.entity_id
_entity_poly.type
_entity_poly.pdbx_seq_one_letter_code
_entity_poly.pdbx_strand_id
1 'polypeptide(L)'
;MKILSLALLLIVANSYAAEPEWEPRIAKLEQDMQHLQEQLEVLSNMVNLLSKQSLPLTPVPLLPVEPPKLVLKSWSYHPEAIKFNTYYAMDIELYNAFSKGIKEVDATIEFRNLLGGLIYSVPVTTNTTIPAGASITDRGGRDYDNKRLLAENHQLRKMKREDINAELIVRKIVFDDNSVYSHTLR
;
A
#
# COMPACT_ATOMS: atom_id res chain seq x y z
N MET A 1 -77.34 0.84 38.49
CA MET A 1 -76.22 -0.13 38.54
C MET A 1 -76.08 -0.71 37.13
N LYS A 2 -75.21 -0.16 36.28
CA LYS A 2 -73.79 -0.51 36.12
C LYS A 2 -73.58 -2.02 35.97
N ILE A 3 -73.45 -2.49 34.72
CA ILE A 3 -72.32 -3.24 34.14
C ILE A 3 -72.67 -3.44 32.65
N LEU A 4 -72.38 -2.40 31.87
CA LEU A 4 -72.08 -2.47 30.44
C LEU A 4 -70.72 -1.77 30.35
N SER A 5 -69.82 -2.30 29.51
CA SER A 5 -68.41 -1.90 29.37
C SER A 5 -67.43 -2.72 30.20
N LEU A 6 -67.04 -3.91 29.72
CA LEU A 6 -65.66 -4.39 29.86
C LEU A 6 -65.31 -5.60 28.97
N ALA A 7 -65.74 -5.65 27.71
CA ALA A 7 -65.32 -6.75 26.81
C ALA A 7 -65.11 -6.31 25.35
N LEU A 8 -64.87 -5.02 25.12
CA LEU A 8 -64.52 -4.51 23.78
C LEU A 8 -63.45 -3.43 23.89
N LEU A 9 -62.31 -3.76 24.50
CA LEU A 9 -61.11 -2.92 24.41
C LEU A 9 -59.83 -3.72 24.70
N LEU A 10 -59.61 -4.80 23.95
CA LEU A 10 -58.35 -5.58 24.04
C LEU A 10 -57.79 -5.98 22.67
N ILE A 11 -58.26 -5.33 21.58
CA ILE A 11 -57.82 -5.65 20.20
C ILE A 11 -57.32 -4.40 19.43
N VAL A 12 -57.15 -3.24 20.07
CA VAL A 12 -56.57 -2.07 19.37
C VAL A 12 -55.54 -1.39 20.26
N ALA A 13 -54.29 -1.84 20.18
CA ALA A 13 -53.07 -1.04 20.30
C ALA A 13 -51.83 -1.95 20.40
N ASN A 14 -51.55 -2.76 19.37
CA ASN A 14 -50.20 -3.29 19.19
C ASN A 14 -49.71 -3.07 17.75
N SER A 15 -50.19 -1.98 17.16
CA SER A 15 -49.73 -1.40 15.92
C SER A 15 -49.17 -0.01 16.22
N TYR A 16 -48.04 0.02 16.92
CA TYR A 16 -47.09 1.12 16.78
C TYR A 16 -45.77 0.50 16.33
N ALA A 17 -45.48 0.73 15.07
CA ALA A 17 -44.16 0.56 14.51
C ALA A 17 -43.16 1.26 15.44
N ALA A 18 -42.10 0.56 15.82
CA ALA A 18 -40.94 1.19 16.43
C ALA A 18 -40.36 2.17 15.41
N GLU A 19 -40.57 3.47 15.61
CA GLU A 19 -39.83 4.50 14.88
C GLU A 19 -38.34 4.34 15.24
N PRO A 20 -37.41 4.56 14.30
CA PRO A 20 -36.00 4.60 14.64
C PRO A 20 -35.77 5.79 15.57
N GLU A 21 -35.26 5.55 16.79
CA GLU A 21 -34.88 6.61 17.72
C GLU A 21 -33.69 7.40 17.14
N TRP A 22 -33.98 8.40 16.31
CA TRP A 22 -32.97 9.27 15.69
C TRP A 22 -32.35 10.25 16.69
N GLU A 23 -33.09 10.64 17.71
CA GLU A 23 -32.65 11.57 18.76
C GLU A 23 -31.41 11.10 19.52
N PRO A 24 -31.31 9.86 20.04
CA PRO A 24 -30.09 9.39 20.71
C PRO A 24 -28.90 9.27 19.75
N ARG A 25 -29.14 9.05 18.45
CA ARG A 25 -28.09 9.00 17.44
C ARG A 25 -27.54 10.39 17.12
N ILE A 26 -28.39 11.40 17.06
CA ILE A 26 -28.00 12.80 16.87
C ILE A 26 -27.20 13.28 18.09
N ALA A 27 -27.69 13.02 19.30
CA ALA A 27 -26.99 13.37 20.53
C ALA A 27 -25.59 12.73 20.62
N LYS A 28 -25.48 11.45 20.21
CA LYS A 28 -24.19 10.76 20.14
C LYS A 28 -23.25 11.38 19.10
N LEU A 29 -23.75 11.73 17.92
CA LEU A 29 -22.94 12.35 16.86
C LEU A 29 -22.45 13.75 17.26
N GLU A 30 -23.27 14.52 17.97
CA GLU A 30 -22.88 15.82 18.52
C GLU A 30 -21.77 15.67 19.57
N GLN A 31 -21.88 14.65 20.44
CA GLN A 31 -20.85 14.33 21.42
C GLN A 31 -19.53 13.88 20.76
N ASP A 32 -19.60 13.00 19.75
CA ASP A 32 -18.43 12.53 19.01
C ASP A 32 -17.75 13.70 18.26
N MET A 33 -18.53 14.64 17.72
CA MET A 33 -18.00 15.82 17.03
C MET A 33 -17.29 16.78 17.99
N GLN A 34 -17.85 17.03 19.18
CA GLN A 34 -17.21 17.84 20.22
C GLN A 34 -15.89 17.20 20.68
N HIS A 35 -15.89 15.89 20.90
CA HIS A 35 -14.69 15.17 21.30
C HIS A 35 -13.58 15.25 20.24
N LEU A 36 -13.92 15.13 18.95
CA LEU A 36 -12.96 15.26 17.86
C LEU A 36 -12.41 16.69 17.74
N GLN A 37 -13.24 17.71 17.98
CA GLN A 37 -12.78 19.10 18.00
C GLN A 37 -11.76 19.35 19.11
N GLU A 38 -12.01 18.83 20.32
CA GLU A 38 -11.07 18.92 21.45
C GLU A 38 -9.74 18.20 21.13
N GLN A 39 -9.80 17.01 20.53
CA GLN A 39 -8.59 16.29 20.13
C GLN A 39 -7.77 17.06 19.09
N LEU A 40 -8.42 17.68 18.11
CA LEU A 40 -7.74 18.51 17.10
C LEU A 40 -7.12 19.76 17.70
N GLU A 41 -7.76 20.37 18.70
CA GLU A 41 -7.23 21.53 19.40
C GLU A 41 -5.99 21.18 20.23
N VAL A 42 -6.01 20.04 20.93
CA VAL A 42 -4.84 19.51 21.64
C VAL A 42 -3.69 19.21 20.68
N LEU A 43 -3.96 18.56 19.53
CA LEU A 43 -2.96 18.26 18.51
C LEU A 43 -2.38 19.53 17.89
N SER A 44 -3.23 20.52 17.58
CA SER A 44 -2.81 21.84 17.09
C SER A 44 -1.90 22.55 18.09
N ASN A 45 -2.24 22.50 19.39
CA ASN A 45 -1.42 23.07 20.45
C ASN A 45 -0.08 22.33 20.60
N MET A 46 -0.05 21.00 20.47
CA MET A 46 1.20 20.23 20.46
C MET A 46 2.09 20.57 19.25
N VAL A 47 1.51 20.68 18.05
CA VAL A 47 2.24 21.08 16.84
C VAL A 47 2.79 22.51 16.96
N ASN A 48 2.03 23.43 17.55
CA ASN A 48 2.48 24.79 17.81
C ASN A 48 3.57 24.89 18.90
N LEU A 49 3.56 23.99 19.88
CA LEU A 49 4.63 23.89 20.88
C LEU A 49 5.90 23.31 20.25
N LEU A 50 5.77 22.31 19.36
CA LEU A 50 6.87 21.75 18.59
C LEU A 50 7.45 22.74 17.56
N SER A 51 6.62 23.61 16.97
CA SER A 51 7.08 24.63 16.02
C SER A 51 7.80 25.81 16.68
N LYS A 52 7.54 26.06 17.97
CA LYS A 52 8.17 27.15 18.76
C LYS A 52 9.44 26.72 19.49
N GLN A 53 9.73 25.41 19.59
CA GLN A 53 11.03 24.92 20.02
C GLN A 53 12.00 24.88 18.82
N SER A 54 12.59 26.05 18.51
CA SER A 54 13.85 26.08 17.76
C SER A 54 14.94 25.46 18.65
N LEU A 55 15.08 24.14 18.60
CA LEU A 55 16.25 23.44 19.11
C LEU A 55 17.49 24.06 18.45
N PRO A 56 18.60 24.31 19.18
CA PRO A 56 19.84 24.71 18.56
C PRO A 56 20.27 23.59 17.60
N LEU A 57 20.18 23.88 16.30
CA LEU A 57 20.65 23.03 15.22
C LEU A 57 22.16 22.90 15.32
N THR A 58 22.63 21.92 16.10
CA THR A 58 23.93 21.31 15.80
C THR A 58 23.79 20.74 14.38
N PRO A 59 24.62 21.14 13.40
CA PRO A 59 24.48 20.64 12.04
C PRO A 59 24.80 19.15 12.06
N VAL A 60 23.77 18.32 12.10
CA VAL A 60 23.90 16.94 11.66
C VAL A 60 24.17 17.04 10.17
N PRO A 61 25.30 16.54 9.65
CA PRO A 61 25.51 16.47 8.22
C PRO A 61 24.35 15.67 7.65
N LEU A 62 23.49 16.34 6.88
CA LEU A 62 22.61 15.68 5.93
C LEU A 62 23.56 14.96 4.97
N LEU A 63 23.81 13.67 5.24
CA LEU A 63 24.42 12.80 4.26
C LEU A 63 23.62 12.99 2.97
N PRO A 64 24.28 13.24 1.83
CA PRO A 64 23.59 13.25 0.55
C PRO A 64 22.83 11.93 0.47
N VAL A 65 21.50 12.00 0.36
CA VAL A 65 20.72 10.84 -0.06
C VAL A 65 21.15 10.61 -1.49
N GLU A 66 22.19 9.79 -1.68
CA GLU A 66 22.62 9.39 -3.01
C GLU A 66 21.39 8.81 -3.71
N PRO A 67 21.08 9.26 -4.93
CA PRO A 67 19.93 8.75 -5.67
C PRO A 67 20.07 7.23 -5.81
N PRO A 68 18.96 6.47 -5.76
CA PRO A 68 18.99 5.02 -5.87
C PRO A 68 19.69 4.63 -7.19
N LYS A 69 20.79 3.88 -7.06
CA LYS A 69 21.65 3.50 -8.19
C LYS A 69 21.14 2.28 -8.96
N LEU A 70 20.15 1.56 -8.42
CA LEU A 70 19.35 0.59 -9.16
C LEU A 70 17.91 1.11 -9.20
N VAL A 71 17.35 1.23 -10.39
CA VAL A 71 16.07 1.92 -10.60
C VAL A 71 15.08 1.00 -11.30
N LEU A 72 13.85 0.94 -10.79
CA LEU A 72 12.71 0.39 -11.53
C LEU A 72 12.28 1.43 -12.58
N LYS A 73 12.59 1.18 -13.85
CA LYS A 73 12.24 2.11 -14.94
C LYS A 73 10.78 1.97 -15.34
N SER A 74 10.34 0.74 -15.49
CA SER A 74 8.99 0.44 -15.93
C SER A 74 8.56 -0.92 -15.40
N TRP A 75 7.24 -1.08 -15.32
CA TRP A 75 6.61 -2.36 -15.05
C TRP A 75 5.36 -2.47 -15.90
N SER A 76 4.89 -3.67 -16.17
CA SER A 76 3.56 -3.90 -16.73
C SER A 76 3.06 -5.25 -16.28
N TYR A 77 1.75 -5.45 -16.38
CA TYR A 77 1.15 -6.76 -16.27
C TYR A 77 0.25 -6.99 -17.48
N HIS A 78 0.22 -8.23 -17.96
CA HIS A 78 -0.58 -8.60 -19.11
C HIS A 78 -1.19 -9.99 -18.89
N PRO A 79 -2.36 -10.28 -19.48
CA PRO A 79 -2.94 -11.60 -19.40
C PRO A 79 -2.06 -12.62 -20.13
N GLU A 80 -2.03 -13.83 -19.61
CA GLU A 80 -1.37 -14.99 -20.19
C GLU A 80 -2.27 -16.22 -20.05
N ALA A 81 -2.68 -16.76 -21.19
CA ALA A 81 -3.54 -17.94 -21.23
C ALA A 81 -2.69 -19.19 -21.00
N ILE A 82 -2.97 -19.90 -19.91
CA ILE A 82 -2.30 -21.17 -19.58
C ILE A 82 -3.37 -22.24 -19.43
N LYS A 83 -3.41 -23.14 -20.42
CA LYS A 83 -4.44 -24.19 -20.54
C LYS A 83 -5.84 -23.59 -20.55
N PHE A 84 -6.63 -23.82 -19.48
CA PHE A 84 -8.02 -23.37 -19.35
C PHE A 84 -8.18 -22.13 -18.46
N ASN A 85 -7.08 -21.61 -17.89
CA ASN A 85 -7.11 -20.46 -16.98
C ASN A 85 -6.34 -19.29 -17.57
N THR A 86 -6.79 -18.07 -17.27
CA THR A 86 -6.04 -16.85 -17.57
C THR A 86 -5.27 -16.41 -16.33
N TYR A 87 -3.95 -16.50 -16.42
CA TYR A 87 -3.04 -15.89 -15.45
C TYR A 87 -2.62 -14.52 -15.95
N TYR A 88 -1.87 -13.79 -15.13
CA TYR A 88 -1.28 -12.53 -15.56
C TYR A 88 0.20 -12.56 -15.26
N ALA A 89 1.01 -12.32 -16.29
CA ALA A 89 2.44 -12.17 -16.15
C ALA A 89 2.77 -10.71 -15.82
N MET A 90 3.92 -10.54 -15.20
CA MET A 90 4.48 -9.23 -14.86
C MET A 90 5.81 -9.04 -15.56
N ASP A 91 5.92 -7.95 -16.32
CA ASP A 91 7.18 -7.51 -16.92
C ASP A 91 7.77 -6.40 -16.06
N ILE A 92 9.06 -6.49 -15.76
CA ILE A 92 9.79 -5.54 -14.92
C ILE A 92 11.04 -5.11 -15.67
N GLU A 93 11.25 -3.80 -15.78
CA GLU A 93 12.47 -3.22 -16.34
C GLU A 93 13.30 -2.55 -15.25
N LEU A 94 14.51 -3.07 -15.05
CA LEU A 94 15.48 -2.53 -14.09
C LEU A 94 16.62 -1.85 -14.84
N TYR A 95 17.06 -0.71 -14.32
CA TYR A 95 18.21 0.03 -14.82
C TYR A 95 19.31 0.10 -13.77
N ASN A 96 20.48 -0.38 -14.16
CA ASN A 96 21.68 -0.31 -13.35
C ASN A 96 22.43 1.01 -13.63
N ALA A 97 22.34 1.97 -12.71
CA ALA A 97 23.08 3.22 -12.74
C ALA A 97 24.43 3.15 -12.00
N PHE A 98 24.84 1.96 -11.51
CA PHE A 98 26.19 1.78 -11.00
C PHE A 98 27.20 1.75 -12.14
N SER A 99 28.46 2.09 -11.82
CA SER A 99 29.59 1.95 -12.74
C SER A 99 30.06 0.49 -12.94
N LYS A 100 29.44 -0.46 -12.23
CA LYS A 100 29.77 -1.89 -12.25
C LYS A 100 28.56 -2.71 -12.66
N GLY A 101 28.80 -3.82 -13.35
CA GLY A 101 27.75 -4.80 -13.61
C GLY A 101 27.30 -5.50 -12.32
N ILE A 102 26.01 -5.77 -12.24
CA ILE A 102 25.36 -6.46 -11.12
C ILE A 102 25.17 -7.92 -11.52
N LYS A 103 25.81 -8.85 -10.83
CA LYS A 103 25.61 -10.29 -11.07
C LYS A 103 24.45 -10.88 -10.27
N GLU A 104 24.16 -10.31 -9.10
CA GLU A 104 23.10 -10.78 -8.21
C GLU A 104 22.46 -9.60 -7.49
N VAL A 105 21.13 -9.62 -7.42
CA VAL A 105 20.35 -8.62 -6.71
C VAL A 105 19.40 -9.33 -5.75
N ASP A 106 19.36 -8.82 -4.53
CA ASP A 106 18.43 -9.19 -3.50
C ASP A 106 17.56 -7.96 -3.22
N ALA A 107 16.44 -7.90 -3.94
CA ALA A 107 15.50 -6.80 -3.88
C ALA A 107 14.06 -7.33 -3.99
N THR A 108 13.10 -6.50 -3.58
CA THR A 108 11.67 -6.78 -3.71
C THR A 108 11.02 -5.56 -4.34
N ILE A 109 10.12 -5.78 -5.29
CA ILE A 109 9.23 -4.72 -5.77
C ILE A 109 7.93 -4.81 -4.98
N GLU A 110 7.58 -3.74 -4.30
CA GLU A 110 6.32 -3.61 -3.57
C GLU A 110 5.33 -2.78 -4.37
N PHE A 111 4.17 -3.35 -4.62
CA PHE A 111 3.03 -2.68 -5.21
C PHE A 111 2.12 -2.23 -4.08
N ARG A 112 1.95 -0.92 -3.95
CA ARG A 112 1.15 -0.28 -2.90
C ARG A 112 0.02 0.53 -3.52
N ASN A 113 -1.09 0.64 -2.81
CA ASN A 113 -2.16 1.54 -3.20
C ASN A 113 -1.77 3.01 -2.90
N LEU A 114 -2.59 3.97 -3.34
CA LEU A 114 -2.37 5.39 -3.08
C LEU A 114 -2.32 5.78 -1.59
N LEU A 115 -2.88 4.94 -0.71
CA LEU A 115 -2.85 5.12 0.75
C LEU A 115 -1.63 4.45 1.40
N GLY A 116 -0.70 3.88 0.61
CA GLY A 116 0.50 3.19 1.10
C GLY A 116 0.28 1.74 1.54
N GLY A 117 -0.94 1.22 1.47
CA GLY A 117 -1.27 -0.17 1.79
C GLY A 117 -0.66 -1.14 0.78
N LEU A 118 0.01 -2.19 1.26
CA LEU A 118 0.62 -3.21 0.41
C LEU A 118 -0.45 -4.03 -0.31
N ILE A 119 -0.39 -4.05 -1.65
CA ILE A 119 -1.24 -4.87 -2.52
C ILE A 119 -0.54 -6.18 -2.84
N TYR A 120 0.75 -6.10 -3.18
CA TYR A 120 1.54 -7.25 -3.62
C TYR A 120 3.03 -6.98 -3.49
N SER A 121 3.83 -8.02 -3.33
CA SER A 121 5.28 -7.93 -3.32
C SER A 121 5.89 -9.01 -4.21
N VAL A 122 6.87 -8.63 -5.01
CA VAL A 122 7.55 -9.51 -5.96
C VAL A 122 9.04 -9.53 -5.63
N PRO A 123 9.62 -10.66 -5.22
CA PRO A 123 11.07 -10.76 -5.08
C PRO A 123 11.70 -10.63 -6.46
N VAL A 124 12.70 -9.77 -6.58
CA VAL A 124 13.52 -9.59 -7.77
C VAL A 124 14.67 -10.58 -7.70
N THR A 125 14.59 -11.62 -8.53
CA THR A 125 15.64 -12.61 -8.72
C THR A 125 16.04 -12.57 -10.20
N THR A 126 17.19 -11.97 -10.50
CA THR A 126 17.71 -11.96 -11.87
C THR A 126 18.71 -13.11 -12.04
N ASN A 127 18.38 -14.09 -12.88
CA ASN A 127 19.32 -15.15 -13.26
C ASN A 127 20.37 -14.67 -14.28
N THR A 128 20.50 -13.36 -14.46
CA THR A 128 21.30 -12.73 -15.51
C THR A 128 21.92 -11.46 -14.97
N THR A 129 23.20 -11.25 -15.29
CA THR A 129 23.94 -10.04 -14.94
C THR A 129 23.30 -8.80 -15.61
N ILE A 130 23.15 -7.72 -14.85
CA ILE A 130 22.70 -6.41 -15.35
C ILE A 130 23.95 -5.53 -15.58
N PRO A 131 24.35 -5.26 -16.83
CA PRO A 131 25.56 -4.48 -17.11
C PRO A 131 25.48 -3.05 -16.55
N ALA A 132 26.65 -2.45 -16.28
CA ALA A 132 26.75 -1.05 -15.86
C ALA A 132 26.10 -0.12 -16.88
N GLY A 133 25.27 0.81 -16.43
CA GLY A 133 24.58 1.77 -17.29
C GLY A 133 23.56 1.17 -18.25
N ALA A 134 23.15 -0.09 -18.05
CA ALA A 134 22.22 -0.81 -18.92
C ALA A 134 20.90 -1.15 -18.22
N SER A 135 19.90 -1.46 -19.04
CA SER A 135 18.59 -1.95 -18.60
C SER A 135 18.43 -3.43 -18.93
N ILE A 136 17.76 -4.15 -18.05
CA ILE A 136 17.26 -5.51 -18.30
C ILE A 136 15.75 -5.54 -18.13
N THR A 137 15.08 -6.35 -18.94
CA THR A 137 13.65 -6.63 -18.77
C THR A 137 13.47 -8.09 -18.37
N ASP A 138 12.94 -8.31 -17.18
CA ASP A 138 12.46 -9.61 -16.71
C ASP A 138 11.00 -9.78 -17.15
N ARG A 139 10.73 -10.80 -17.99
CA ARG A 139 9.40 -11.05 -18.55
C ARG A 139 8.75 -12.25 -17.87
N GLY A 140 7.83 -12.00 -16.96
CA GLY A 140 7.30 -12.99 -16.00
C GLY A 140 6.40 -14.10 -16.54
N GLY A 141 6.40 -14.37 -17.86
CA GLY A 141 5.47 -15.32 -18.50
C GLY A 141 6.08 -16.45 -19.33
N ARG A 142 7.27 -16.27 -19.93
CA ARG A 142 7.74 -17.17 -21.01
C ARG A 142 8.67 -18.30 -20.59
N ASP A 143 9.38 -18.17 -19.47
CA ASP A 143 10.28 -19.22 -18.98
C ASP A 143 9.67 -19.90 -17.75
N TYR A 144 9.55 -21.23 -17.84
CA TYR A 144 8.92 -22.06 -16.82
C TYR A 144 9.61 -22.01 -15.44
N ASP A 145 10.82 -21.47 -15.38
CA ASP A 145 11.66 -21.47 -14.19
C ASP A 145 11.51 -20.21 -13.32
N ASN A 146 11.05 -19.07 -13.87
CA ASN A 146 10.90 -17.79 -13.15
C ASN A 146 9.46 -17.23 -13.18
N LYS A 147 8.46 -18.12 -13.08
CA LYS A 147 7.03 -17.77 -13.17
C LYS A 147 6.61 -16.74 -12.11
N ARG A 148 6.34 -15.51 -12.52
CA ARG A 148 5.62 -14.52 -11.71
C ARG A 148 4.22 -14.33 -12.26
N LEU A 149 3.46 -15.42 -12.14
CA LEU A 149 2.06 -15.46 -12.58
C LEU A 149 1.14 -15.09 -11.42
N LEU A 150 0.27 -14.11 -11.65
CA LEU A 150 -0.76 -13.71 -10.72
C LEU A 150 -2.04 -14.54 -10.95
N ALA A 151 -2.61 -15.04 -9.86
CA ALA A 151 -3.86 -15.80 -9.87
C ALA A 151 -5.07 -14.95 -10.32
N GLU A 152 -6.13 -15.60 -10.80
CA GLU A 152 -7.34 -14.98 -11.41
C GLU A 152 -8.12 -13.99 -10.52
N ASN A 153 -7.91 -13.98 -9.19
CA ASN A 153 -8.62 -13.09 -8.26
C ASN A 153 -7.78 -12.01 -7.53
N HIS A 154 -6.49 -11.90 -7.84
CA HIS A 154 -5.57 -10.89 -7.30
C HIS A 154 -6.06 -9.42 -7.39
N GLN A 155 -5.87 -8.65 -6.30
CA GLN A 155 -6.30 -7.25 -6.16
C GLN A 155 -5.64 -6.30 -7.16
N LEU A 156 -4.34 -6.49 -7.43
CA LEU A 156 -3.56 -5.71 -8.41
C LEU A 156 -4.28 -5.52 -9.76
N ARG A 157 -5.09 -6.50 -10.19
CA ARG A 157 -5.83 -6.42 -11.46
C ARG A 157 -7.09 -5.58 -11.43
N LYS A 158 -7.71 -5.47 -10.25
CA LYS A 158 -8.96 -4.71 -10.08
C LYS A 158 -8.69 -3.22 -9.99
N MET A 159 -7.42 -2.85 -9.81
CA MET A 159 -6.97 -1.47 -9.69
C MET A 159 -6.45 -0.98 -11.03
N LYS A 160 -6.64 0.32 -11.29
CA LYS A 160 -5.99 0.95 -12.45
C LYS A 160 -4.51 1.09 -12.15
N ARG A 161 -3.70 1.06 -13.21
CA ARG A 161 -2.25 1.21 -13.10
C ARG A 161 -1.86 2.53 -12.42
N GLU A 162 -2.56 3.62 -12.71
CA GLU A 162 -2.33 4.92 -12.07
C GLU A 162 -2.58 4.94 -10.55
N ASP A 163 -3.38 4.00 -10.03
CA ASP A 163 -3.70 3.89 -8.59
C ASP A 163 -2.70 3.00 -7.84
N ILE A 164 -1.68 2.48 -8.53
CA ILE A 164 -0.68 1.56 -8.00
C ILE A 164 0.69 2.25 -8.02
N ASN A 165 1.26 2.44 -6.83
CA ASN A 165 2.65 2.82 -6.69
C ASN A 165 3.52 1.57 -6.64
N ALA A 166 4.55 1.48 -7.48
CA ALA A 166 5.50 0.37 -7.49
C ALA A 166 6.86 0.86 -7.01
N GLU A 167 7.34 0.30 -5.91
CA GLU A 167 8.59 0.72 -5.26
C GLU A 167 9.60 -0.42 -5.25
N LEU A 168 10.84 -0.12 -5.65
CA LEU A 168 11.94 -1.09 -5.59
C LEU A 168 12.66 -0.97 -4.24
N ILE A 169 12.52 -2.00 -3.44
CA ILE A 169 13.15 -2.14 -2.13
C ILE A 169 14.40 -3.01 -2.28
N VAL A 170 15.57 -2.38 -2.35
CA VAL A 170 16.86 -3.07 -2.48
C VAL A 170 17.42 -3.38 -1.10
N ARG A 171 17.69 -4.66 -0.82
CA ARG A 171 18.38 -5.07 0.42
C ARG A 171 19.88 -5.20 0.17
N LYS A 172 20.25 -5.92 -0.89
CA LYS A 172 21.66 -6.22 -1.19
C LYS A 172 21.87 -6.37 -2.69
N ILE A 173 23.06 -5.99 -3.15
CA ILE A 173 23.52 -6.12 -4.53
C ILE A 173 24.94 -6.70 -4.50
N VAL A 174 25.22 -7.65 -5.37
CA VAL A 174 26.57 -8.18 -5.60
C VAL A 174 27.00 -7.83 -7.02
N PHE A 175 28.15 -7.19 -7.14
CA PHE A 175 28.73 -6.79 -8.42
C PHE A 175 29.63 -7.88 -9.01
N ASP A 176 29.96 -7.75 -10.30
CA ASP A 176 30.83 -8.69 -11.02
C ASP A 176 32.23 -8.84 -10.38
N ASP A 177 32.73 -7.78 -9.76
CA ASP A 177 34.02 -7.79 -9.03
C ASP A 177 33.91 -8.37 -7.60
N ASN A 178 32.77 -8.97 -7.26
CA ASN A 178 32.43 -9.48 -5.93
C ASN A 178 32.31 -8.42 -4.82
N SER A 179 32.36 -7.13 -5.15
CA SER A 179 32.00 -6.10 -4.19
C SER A 179 30.48 -6.13 -3.91
N VAL A 180 30.09 -5.66 -2.73
CA VAL A 180 28.72 -5.73 -2.25
C VAL A 180 28.23 -4.34 -1.89
N TYR A 181 27.03 -4.01 -2.33
CA TYR A 181 26.27 -2.86 -1.85
C TYR A 181 25.11 -3.36 -1.00
N SER A 182 24.96 -2.82 0.20
CA SER A 182 23.87 -3.16 1.12
C SER A 182 23.16 -1.87 1.51
N HIS A 183 21.84 -1.85 1.39
CA HIS A 183 21.03 -0.73 1.86
C HIS A 183 20.26 -1.17 3.10
N THR A 184 20.56 -0.56 4.25
CA THR A 184 19.82 -0.82 5.49
C THR A 184 18.53 -0.01 5.44
N LEU A 185 17.41 -0.70 5.22
CA LEU A 185 16.08 -0.12 5.44
C LEU A 185 15.99 0.22 6.94
N ARG A 186 15.96 1.52 7.26
CA ARG A 186 15.76 2.01 8.63
C ARG A 186 14.29 2.22 8.90
#